data_AF-A0A354SM82-F1
#
_entry.id   AF-A0A354SM82-F1
#
_cell.length_a   1.000
_cell.length_b   1.000
_cell.length_c   1.000
_cell.angle_alpha   90.00
_cell.angle_beta   90.00
_cell.angle_gamma   90.00
#
_symmetry.space_group_name_H-M   'P 1'
#
loop_
_entity.id
_entity.type
_entity.pdbx_description
1 polymer ?
#
loop_
_entity_poly.entity_id
_entity_poly.type
_entity_poly.pdbx_seq_one_letter_code
_entity_poly.pdbx_strand_id
1 'polypeptide(L)'
;MHLLISIHESFRVKPCDIERRNRLFKALEFNSMIVPIKKREKKSEEPLLETSSLFSTSLSIEEEKREEESTPATPEKYRILHNPKEIEDFLHLYSASKRCSLWVEDSSSLERGYAMKSLSICLEEGEVGYISFSENAEDTKGELLLFKPILENEEILKIIPNTKVCINLLKHYGMMLRGKKFDPIIAHYLLDPDLPHNIEDISLSLLQHHVLYRKSTSPEKKEETPFTAEEDMEMNSNYSSERADLSFQLYEPLMEELEKSSLAELFYTIEMPLCEVLAEMEWNGVRIDKGNLNNLSSEMSVEMDRLAESICEIAGTNFNINSTKQVGEVLLEKLQLVEKPSKTKTHHYQTNEETLEKLRFKHPIVEKILQYRGIKKLLSTYILALPNLVSPISGHIHTTFNQTITSTGRLSSSNPNLQNIPVREEQRKIIRSAFIPEEGDLFFSADYSQIELRIMAHLSQDPGMLYAFNHGMDVHADTASKIHKVPIEEVTAEMRR
;
A
#
# COMPACT_ATOMS: atom_id res chain seq x y z
N MET A 1 26.88 34.10 -40.73
CA MET A 1 28.23 33.83 -40.20
C MET A 1 28.50 34.88 -39.13
N HIS A 2 28.89 34.45 -37.92
CA HIS A 2 29.22 35.25 -36.72
C HIS A 2 28.11 35.98 -35.98
N LEU A 3 27.49 35.30 -35.01
CA LEU A 3 27.18 35.84 -33.68
C LEU A 3 26.71 34.70 -32.76
N LEU A 4 27.64 33.80 -32.44
CA LEU A 4 27.48 32.79 -31.40
C LEU A 4 28.26 33.27 -30.17
N ILE A 5 27.50 33.77 -29.19
CA ILE A 5 27.66 33.49 -27.76
C ILE A 5 29.10 33.67 -27.21
N SER A 6 29.42 34.90 -26.82
CA SER A 6 30.43 35.16 -25.80
C SER A 6 29.82 34.84 -24.43
N ILE A 7 29.94 33.57 -23.98
CA ILE A 7 29.75 33.26 -22.56
C ILE A 7 30.99 33.75 -21.83
N HIS A 8 30.78 34.80 -21.03
CA HIS A 8 31.72 35.40 -20.11
C HIS A 8 32.54 34.33 -19.37
N GLU A 9 33.88 34.43 -19.41
CA GLU A 9 34.81 33.55 -18.67
C GLU A 9 34.51 33.50 -17.15
N SER A 10 33.75 34.48 -16.64
CA SER A 10 33.26 34.58 -15.27
C SER A 10 32.39 33.41 -14.80
N PHE A 11 31.75 32.67 -15.72
CA PHE A 11 30.84 31.56 -15.40
C PHE A 11 31.48 30.18 -15.54
N ARG A 12 32.81 30.10 -15.71
CA ARG A 12 33.50 28.80 -15.68
C ARG A 12 33.58 28.30 -14.25
N VAL A 13 33.07 27.09 -14.04
CA VAL A 13 33.23 26.36 -12.77
C VAL A 13 34.72 26.27 -12.45
N LYS A 14 35.14 26.96 -11.40
CA LYS A 14 36.51 26.84 -10.89
C LYS A 14 36.66 25.51 -10.15
N PRO A 15 37.82 24.85 -10.25
CA PRO A 15 38.08 23.66 -9.46
C PRO A 15 37.91 23.95 -7.97
N CYS A 16 37.19 23.07 -7.28
CA CYS A 16 36.90 23.21 -5.85
C CYS A 16 38.19 23.11 -5.03
N ASP A 17 38.39 24.04 -4.09
CA ASP A 17 39.44 23.94 -3.07
C ASP A 17 39.04 22.88 -2.04
N ILE A 18 39.55 21.66 -2.25
CA ILE A 18 39.20 20.46 -1.49
C ILE A 18 39.59 20.60 -0.02
N GLU A 19 40.72 21.25 0.28
CA GLU A 19 41.16 21.45 1.67
C GLU A 19 40.27 22.42 2.42
N ARG A 20 39.89 23.53 1.77
CA ARG A 20 38.98 24.51 2.38
C ARG A 20 37.58 23.92 2.59
N ARG A 21 37.06 23.19 1.61
CA ARG A 21 35.76 22.49 1.72
C ARG A 21 35.76 21.49 2.88
N ASN A 22 36.76 20.62 2.94
CA ASN A 22 36.81 19.57 3.96
C ASN A 22 37.00 20.14 5.38
N ARG A 23 37.73 21.26 5.54
CA ARG A 23 37.81 22.00 6.81
C ARG A 23 36.45 22.57 7.22
N LEU A 24 35.72 23.17 6.29
CA LEU A 24 34.38 23.71 6.55
C LEU A 24 33.39 22.62 6.93
N PHE A 25 33.41 21.48 6.22
CA PHE A 25 32.49 20.37 6.48
C PHE A 25 32.75 19.69 7.82
N LYS A 26 34.01 19.59 8.26
CA LYS A 26 34.33 19.15 9.62
C LYS A 26 33.86 20.12 10.69
N ALA A 27 33.99 21.43 10.46
CA ALA A 27 33.52 22.45 11.40
C ALA A 27 32.00 22.51 11.52
N LEU A 28 31.26 21.99 10.53
CA LEU A 28 29.81 21.93 10.48
C LEU A 28 29.25 20.51 10.72
N GLU A 29 30.10 19.58 11.17
CA GLU A 29 29.74 18.17 11.44
C GLU A 29 29.16 17.37 10.25
N PHE A 30 29.34 17.85 9.02
CA PHE A 30 28.94 17.15 7.78
C PHE A 30 29.99 16.10 7.35
N ASN A 31 30.31 15.19 8.25
CA ASN A 31 31.38 14.20 8.07
C ASN A 31 31.07 13.17 6.96
N SER A 32 29.79 12.85 6.75
CA SER A 32 29.33 11.94 5.69
C SER A 32 29.54 12.49 4.27
N MET A 33 29.76 13.80 4.11
CA MET A 33 29.91 14.46 2.80
C MET A 33 31.38 14.65 2.35
N ILE A 34 32.36 14.12 3.11
CA ILE A 34 33.78 14.21 2.78
C ILE A 34 34.19 12.99 1.93
N VAL A 35 33.90 13.03 0.62
CA VAL A 35 34.26 11.95 -0.33
C VAL A 35 35.54 12.31 -1.13
N PRO A 36 36.47 11.36 -1.40
CA PRO A 36 37.63 11.59 -2.27
C PRO A 36 37.23 11.65 -3.76
N ILE A 37 37.71 12.65 -4.51
CA ILE A 37 37.48 12.74 -5.97
C ILE A 37 38.58 11.93 -6.70
N LYS A 38 38.24 10.79 -7.33
CA LYS A 38 39.16 10.05 -8.23
C LYS A 38 39.38 10.85 -9.54
N LYS A 39 40.65 11.00 -9.97
CA LYS A 39 41.05 11.65 -11.25
C LYS A 39 40.59 10.81 -12.45
N ARG A 40 39.84 11.40 -13.39
CA ARG A 40 39.54 10.81 -14.72
C ARG A 40 40.58 11.26 -15.74
N GLU A 41 41.32 10.31 -16.34
CA GLU A 41 42.14 10.54 -17.54
C GLU A 41 41.28 10.42 -18.82
N LYS A 42 41.61 11.23 -19.83
CA LYS A 42 40.91 11.36 -21.12
C LYS A 42 41.42 10.35 -22.16
N LYS A 43 40.51 9.73 -22.91
CA LYS A 43 40.69 9.33 -24.33
C LYS A 43 39.39 9.57 -25.12
N SER A 44 39.57 9.84 -26.41
CA SER A 44 38.72 10.60 -27.34
C SER A 44 38.09 9.76 -28.47
N GLU A 45 37.02 10.31 -29.08
CA GLU A 45 36.36 10.04 -30.41
C GLU A 45 35.46 8.77 -30.54
N GLU A 46 34.29 8.72 -31.21
CA GLU A 46 33.23 9.63 -31.75
C GLU A 46 32.01 8.73 -32.19
N PRO A 47 30.86 9.21 -32.74
CA PRO A 47 29.53 9.10 -32.11
C PRO A 47 28.56 8.03 -32.67
N LEU A 48 27.71 7.48 -31.79
CA LEU A 48 26.44 6.82 -32.13
C LEU A 48 25.29 7.47 -31.35
N LEU A 49 24.23 7.82 -32.07
CA LEU A 49 23.00 8.44 -31.60
C LEU A 49 22.20 7.46 -30.73
N GLU A 50 21.84 7.83 -29.50
CA GLU A 50 20.63 7.33 -28.83
C GLU A 50 20.14 8.28 -27.73
N THR A 51 18.83 8.23 -27.54
CA THR A 51 17.95 9.27 -27.00
C THR A 51 17.90 9.36 -25.47
N SER A 52 17.57 10.56 -25.03
CA SER A 52 17.33 11.04 -23.66
C SER A 52 16.35 10.21 -22.80
N SER A 53 16.78 9.91 -21.57
CA SER A 53 15.91 9.91 -20.38
C SER A 53 16.64 10.62 -19.23
N LEU A 54 16.21 11.85 -18.95
CA LEU A 54 16.77 12.77 -17.96
C LEU A 54 15.99 12.76 -16.63
N PHE A 55 15.42 11.60 -16.25
CA PHE A 55 14.84 11.36 -14.92
C PHE A 55 15.02 9.91 -14.43
N SER A 56 16.03 9.19 -14.93
CA SER A 56 16.54 7.98 -14.30
C SER A 56 17.91 8.30 -13.69
N THR A 57 17.92 8.86 -12.48
CA THR A 57 19.11 8.77 -11.65
C THR A 57 19.04 7.42 -10.92
N SER A 58 19.27 6.35 -11.68
CA SER A 58 19.83 5.13 -11.13
C SER A 58 21.21 5.49 -10.61
N LEU A 59 21.33 5.69 -9.30
CA LEU A 59 22.61 5.56 -8.61
C LEU A 59 23.02 4.10 -8.72
N SER A 60 23.73 3.77 -9.78
CA SER A 60 24.57 2.58 -9.83
C SER A 60 25.70 2.79 -8.83
N ILE A 61 25.50 2.27 -7.62
CA ILE A 61 26.60 1.98 -6.70
C ILE A 61 27.37 0.84 -7.36
N GLU A 62 28.52 1.14 -7.97
CA GLU A 62 29.55 0.12 -8.15
C GLU A 62 29.96 -0.31 -6.75
N GLU A 63 29.60 -1.53 -6.37
CA GLU A 63 30.11 -2.20 -5.17
C GLU A 63 31.65 -2.28 -5.27
N GLU A 64 32.34 -1.28 -4.74
CA GLU A 64 33.62 -1.55 -4.11
C GLU A 64 33.31 -2.49 -2.94
N LYS A 65 33.70 -3.76 -3.08
CA LYS A 65 33.76 -4.75 -2.00
C LYS A 65 34.33 -4.11 -0.74
N ARG A 66 33.46 -3.63 0.13
CA ARG A 66 33.71 -3.56 1.56
C ARG A 66 32.88 -4.69 2.14
N GLU A 67 33.58 -5.68 2.67
CA GLU A 67 33.03 -6.52 3.72
C GLU A 67 32.67 -5.56 4.86
N GLU A 68 31.45 -5.02 4.82
CA GLU A 68 30.88 -4.29 5.94
C GLU A 68 30.29 -5.35 6.85
N GLU A 69 30.97 -5.55 7.98
CA GLU A 69 30.53 -6.39 9.07
C GLU A 69 29.13 -5.93 9.48
N SER A 70 28.11 -6.65 9.04
CA SER A 70 26.88 -6.79 9.83
C SER A 70 27.36 -7.21 11.21
N THR A 71 27.10 -6.43 12.25
CA THR A 71 27.18 -6.97 13.61
C THR A 71 26.25 -8.17 13.63
N PRO A 72 26.76 -9.41 13.67
CA PRO A 72 25.89 -10.56 13.71
C PRO A 72 25.12 -10.43 15.03
N ALA A 73 23.79 -10.48 14.97
CA ALA A 73 23.04 -10.87 16.16
C ALA A 73 23.73 -12.14 16.68
N THR A 74 24.19 -12.11 17.93
CA THR A 74 24.97 -13.21 18.53
C THR A 74 24.20 -14.52 18.29
N PRO A 75 24.72 -15.46 17.47
CA PRO A 75 23.98 -16.65 17.02
C PRO A 75 23.55 -17.60 18.14
N GLU A 76 24.05 -17.41 19.37
CA GLU A 76 23.80 -18.30 20.51
C GLU A 76 22.46 -18.03 21.23
N LYS A 77 21.69 -17.01 20.83
CA LYS A 77 20.53 -16.53 21.61
C LYS A 77 19.16 -17.10 21.18
N TYR A 78 18.95 -17.37 19.90
CA TYR A 78 17.65 -17.85 19.40
C TYR A 78 17.57 -19.37 19.45
N ARG A 79 16.48 -19.91 19.99
CA ARG A 79 16.29 -21.34 20.18
C ARG A 79 15.27 -21.87 19.17
N ILE A 80 15.68 -22.83 18.35
CA ILE A 80 14.76 -23.60 17.52
C ILE A 80 14.09 -24.64 18.43
N LEU A 81 12.77 -24.62 18.48
CA LEU A 81 11.94 -25.53 19.26
C LEU A 81 11.43 -26.64 18.33
N HIS A 82 11.97 -27.84 18.48
CA HIS A 82 11.70 -28.97 17.57
C HIS A 82 10.56 -29.88 18.01
N ASN A 83 10.16 -29.82 19.29
CA ASN A 83 9.17 -30.73 19.84
C ASN A 83 8.34 -30.08 20.96
N PRO A 84 7.17 -30.65 21.28
CA PRO A 84 6.28 -30.14 22.32
C PRO A 84 6.95 -29.91 23.68
N LYS A 85 7.91 -30.75 24.06
CA LYS A 85 8.59 -30.63 25.36
C LYS A 85 9.50 -29.41 25.41
N GLU A 86 10.25 -29.13 24.34
CA GLU A 86 11.08 -27.93 24.24
C GLU A 86 10.25 -26.65 24.29
N ILE A 87 9.04 -26.67 23.69
CA ILE A 87 8.09 -25.56 23.78
C ILE A 87 7.66 -25.36 25.24
N GLU A 88 7.18 -26.42 25.90
CA GLU A 88 6.75 -26.34 27.31
C GLU A 88 7.88 -25.86 28.23
N ASP A 89 9.10 -26.39 28.07
CA ASP A 89 10.27 -26.02 28.86
C ASP A 89 10.63 -24.53 28.63
N PHE A 90 10.56 -24.05 27.39
CA PHE A 90 10.80 -22.64 27.06
C PHE A 90 9.73 -21.72 27.67
N LEU A 91 8.45 -22.06 27.51
CA LEU A 91 7.36 -21.25 28.08
C LEU A 91 7.38 -21.24 29.61
N HIS A 92 7.77 -22.35 30.24
CA HIS A 92 7.89 -22.45 31.69
C HIS A 92 9.03 -21.57 32.22
N LEU A 93 10.18 -21.54 31.53
CA LEU A 93 11.34 -20.72 31.88
C LEU A 93 10.98 -19.22 32.02
N TYR A 94 10.08 -18.75 31.16
CA TYR A 94 9.65 -17.34 31.10
C TYR A 94 8.20 -17.13 31.54
N SER A 95 7.67 -18.01 32.41
CA SER A 95 6.30 -17.93 32.93
C SER A 95 5.99 -16.65 33.71
N ALA A 96 7.01 -15.94 34.21
CA ALA A 96 6.88 -14.66 34.90
C ALA A 96 6.82 -13.44 33.97
N SER A 97 7.00 -13.61 32.66
CA SER A 97 7.01 -12.52 31.69
C SER A 97 5.64 -11.84 31.61
N LYS A 98 5.63 -10.50 31.74
CA LYS A 98 4.42 -9.67 31.66
C LYS A 98 4.09 -9.19 30.26
N ARG A 99 5.00 -9.42 29.32
CA ARG A 99 4.81 -9.11 27.91
C ARG A 99 5.51 -10.16 27.05
N CYS A 100 5.03 -10.33 25.84
CA CYS A 100 5.69 -11.13 24.82
C CYS A 100 5.57 -10.44 23.47
N SER A 101 6.52 -10.69 22.58
CA SER A 101 6.46 -10.28 21.19
C SER A 101 6.28 -11.51 20.30
N LEU A 102 5.45 -11.38 19.27
CA LEU A 102 5.13 -12.46 18.33
C LEU A 102 5.44 -12.02 16.90
N TRP A 103 6.14 -12.87 16.17
CA TRP A 103 6.27 -12.76 14.73
C TRP A 103 5.72 -14.03 14.09
N VAL A 104 4.86 -13.86 13.07
CA VAL A 104 4.18 -14.98 12.41
C VAL A 104 4.47 -14.92 10.93
N GLU A 105 4.86 -16.06 10.36
CA GLU A 105 4.96 -16.22 8.92
C GLU A 105 3.83 -17.11 8.40
N ASP A 106 3.24 -16.72 7.28
CA ASP A 106 2.19 -17.48 6.61
C ASP A 106 2.59 -17.86 5.18
N SER A 107 1.88 -18.83 4.59
CA SER A 107 1.93 -19.05 3.15
C SER A 107 1.05 -18.03 2.44
N SER A 108 1.65 -17.05 1.79
CA SER A 108 0.98 -15.92 1.14
C SER A 108 0.16 -16.25 -0.12
N SER A 109 -0.30 -17.50 -0.33
CA SER A 109 -1.18 -17.82 -1.46
C SER A 109 -2.64 -17.43 -1.17
N LEU A 110 -3.03 -16.33 -1.82
CA LEU A 110 -4.28 -15.56 -1.81
C LEU A 110 -5.60 -16.30 -2.10
N GLU A 111 -5.71 -17.59 -1.77
CA GLU A 111 -6.96 -18.37 -1.87
C GLU A 111 -7.59 -18.67 -0.49
N ARG A 112 -7.05 -18.06 0.57
CA ARG A 112 -7.33 -18.25 2.02
C ARG A 112 -6.88 -19.59 2.62
N GLY A 113 -5.80 -20.15 2.07
CA GLY A 113 -4.99 -21.14 2.76
C GLY A 113 -4.15 -20.47 3.86
N TYR A 114 -4.80 -20.01 4.94
CA TYR A 114 -4.15 -19.52 6.16
C TYR A 114 -3.40 -20.67 6.83
N ALA A 115 -2.24 -21.03 6.30
CA ALA A 115 -1.34 -21.95 6.95
C ALA A 115 -0.23 -21.13 7.62
N MET A 116 -0.22 -21.17 8.95
CA MET A 116 0.92 -20.65 9.70
C MET A 116 2.13 -21.52 9.37
N LYS A 117 3.20 -20.91 8.86
CA LYS A 117 4.45 -21.60 8.51
C LYS A 117 5.45 -21.58 9.66
N SER A 118 5.51 -20.47 10.39
CA SER A 118 6.34 -20.36 11.58
C SER A 118 5.75 -19.37 12.59
N LEU A 119 6.16 -19.53 13.85
CA LEU A 119 5.91 -18.59 14.94
C LEU A 119 7.22 -18.38 15.69
N SER A 120 7.61 -17.12 15.85
CA SER A 120 8.65 -16.72 16.79
C SER A 120 8.02 -15.99 17.96
N ILE A 121 8.40 -16.39 19.17
CA ILE A 121 7.97 -15.74 20.41
C ILE A 121 9.17 -15.26 21.21
N CYS A 122 9.20 -13.96 21.50
CA CYS A 122 10.19 -13.34 22.38
C CYS A 122 9.53 -13.02 23.73
N LEU A 123 10.10 -13.54 24.82
CA LEU A 123 9.56 -13.37 26.17
C LEU A 123 10.43 -12.47 27.06
N GLU A 124 11.68 -12.30 26.66
CA GLU A 124 12.67 -11.39 27.23
C GLU A 124 13.60 -10.94 26.08
N GLU A 125 14.21 -9.76 26.21
CA GLU A 125 15.08 -9.21 25.17
C GLU A 125 16.22 -10.19 24.82
N GLY A 126 16.33 -10.54 23.53
CA GLY A 126 17.27 -11.54 23.03
C GLY A 126 16.89 -13.00 23.31
N GLU A 127 15.83 -13.31 24.05
CA GLU A 127 15.40 -14.69 24.32
C GLU A 127 14.17 -15.04 23.47
N VAL A 128 14.43 -15.74 22.35
CA VAL A 128 13.40 -16.05 21.34
C VAL A 128 13.31 -17.55 21.10
N GLY A 129 12.08 -18.06 21.11
CA GLY A 129 11.74 -19.40 20.68
C GLY A 129 11.14 -19.37 19.28
N TYR A 130 11.76 -20.07 18.34
CA TYR A 130 11.26 -20.24 16.97
C TYR A 130 10.68 -21.64 16.79
N ILE A 131 9.48 -21.71 16.24
CA ILE A 131 8.87 -22.97 15.80
C ILE A 131 8.49 -22.87 14.33
N SER A 132 8.83 -23.91 13.57
CA SER A 132 8.33 -24.12 12.22
C SER A 132 7.24 -25.18 12.25
N PHE A 133 6.12 -24.89 11.60
CA PHE A 133 4.98 -25.79 11.55
C PHE A 133 5.00 -26.63 10.28
N SER A 134 4.52 -27.87 10.40
CA SER A 134 4.30 -28.73 9.25
C SER A 134 3.14 -28.23 8.38
N GLU A 135 2.97 -28.79 7.18
CA GLU A 135 1.81 -28.50 6.32
C GLU A 135 0.51 -29.15 6.82
N ASN A 136 0.59 -30.03 7.82
CA ASN A 136 -0.58 -30.67 8.40
C ASN A 136 -1.22 -29.77 9.47
N ALA A 137 -2.39 -29.22 9.14
CA ALA A 137 -3.12 -28.30 10.01
C ALA A 137 -3.44 -28.86 11.40
N GLU A 138 -3.66 -30.18 11.55
CA GLU A 138 -3.98 -30.77 12.86
C GLU A 138 -2.75 -30.85 13.76
N ASP A 139 -1.58 -31.12 13.18
CA ASP A 139 -0.30 -31.12 13.89
C ASP A 139 0.07 -29.69 14.32
N THR A 140 -0.04 -28.72 13.39
CA THR A 140 0.13 -27.29 13.67
C THR A 140 -0.76 -26.83 14.81
N LYS A 141 -2.03 -27.24 14.80
CA LYS A 141 -2.98 -26.92 15.86
C LYS A 141 -2.57 -27.51 17.20
N GLY A 142 -2.11 -28.75 17.23
CA GLY A 142 -1.61 -29.42 18.43
C GLY A 142 -0.44 -28.67 19.08
N GLU A 143 0.53 -28.24 18.27
CA GLU A 143 1.69 -27.47 18.71
C GLU A 143 1.29 -26.05 19.16
N LEU A 144 0.41 -25.38 18.41
CA LEU A 144 -0.09 -24.05 18.75
C LEU A 144 -0.85 -24.00 20.08
N LEU A 145 -1.59 -25.06 20.42
CA LEU A 145 -2.32 -25.16 21.69
C LEU A 145 -1.39 -25.06 22.91
N LEU A 146 -0.11 -25.38 22.78
CA LEU A 146 0.88 -25.23 23.86
C LEU A 146 1.13 -23.76 24.20
N PHE A 147 0.98 -22.85 23.25
CA PHE A 147 1.13 -21.40 23.45
C PHE A 147 -0.12 -20.73 24.02
N LYS A 148 -1.25 -21.45 24.08
CA LYS A 148 -2.53 -20.93 24.59
C LYS A 148 -2.43 -20.24 25.96
N PRO A 149 -1.69 -20.76 26.97
CA PRO A 149 -1.55 -20.11 28.28
C PRO A 149 -0.92 -18.71 28.22
N ILE A 150 -0.20 -18.36 27.15
CA ILE A 150 0.38 -17.03 26.96
C ILE A 150 -0.53 -16.18 26.05
N LEU A 151 -0.97 -16.73 24.93
CA LEU A 151 -1.75 -16.02 23.92
C LEU A 151 -3.14 -15.59 24.42
N GLU A 152 -3.77 -16.41 25.26
CA GLU A 152 -5.09 -16.15 25.85
C GLU A 152 -5.04 -15.50 27.24
N ASN A 153 -3.86 -15.24 27.80
CA ASN A 153 -3.75 -14.65 29.13
C ASN A 153 -3.90 -13.13 29.09
N GLU A 154 -4.97 -12.59 29.69
CA GLU A 154 -5.28 -11.15 29.63
C GLU A 154 -4.24 -10.24 30.30
N GLU A 155 -3.46 -10.77 31.25
CA GLU A 155 -2.42 -10.03 31.99
C GLU A 155 -1.11 -9.85 31.21
N ILE A 156 -0.90 -10.65 30.15
CA ILE A 156 0.29 -10.57 29.32
C ILE A 156 0.01 -9.62 28.15
N LEU A 157 0.83 -8.57 28.03
CA LEU A 157 0.83 -7.69 26.86
C LEU A 157 1.41 -8.42 25.63
N LYS A 158 0.74 -8.37 24.48
CA LYS A 158 1.28 -8.92 23.23
C LYS A 158 1.72 -7.81 22.28
N ILE A 159 2.99 -7.84 21.90
CA ILE A 159 3.57 -6.97 20.90
C ILE A 159 3.58 -7.73 19.57
N ILE A 160 2.83 -7.25 18.59
CA ILE A 160 2.59 -8.01 17.36
C ILE A 160 2.57 -7.04 16.18
N PRO A 161 3.62 -7.03 15.35
CA PRO A 161 3.57 -6.36 14.06
C PRO A 161 2.48 -6.98 13.21
N ASN A 162 1.67 -6.14 12.55
CA ASN A 162 0.58 -6.60 11.69
C ASN A 162 -0.41 -7.51 12.45
N THR A 163 -0.89 -7.00 13.60
CA THR A 163 -1.71 -7.73 14.58
C THR A 163 -2.90 -8.48 13.96
N LYS A 164 -3.53 -7.91 12.92
CA LYS A 164 -4.69 -8.51 12.24
C LYS A 164 -4.41 -9.87 11.61
N VAL A 165 -3.24 -10.04 10.98
CA VAL A 165 -2.84 -11.30 10.36
C VAL A 165 -2.71 -12.37 11.44
N CYS A 166 -2.05 -12.04 12.55
CA CYS A 166 -1.95 -12.92 13.70
C CYS A 166 -3.34 -13.33 14.23
N ILE A 167 -4.26 -12.38 14.43
CA ILE A 167 -5.63 -12.67 14.89
C ILE A 167 -6.33 -13.67 13.97
N ASN A 168 -6.29 -13.45 12.66
CA ASN A 168 -6.94 -14.31 11.68
C ASN A 168 -6.30 -15.71 11.61
N LEU A 169 -4.97 -15.81 11.68
CA LEU A 169 -4.26 -17.08 11.73
C LEU A 169 -4.60 -17.86 13.00
N LEU A 170 -4.57 -17.23 14.18
CA LEU A 170 -4.92 -17.91 15.43
C LEU A 170 -6.39 -18.37 15.43
N LYS A 171 -7.30 -17.55 14.89
CA LYS A 171 -8.72 -17.90 14.73
C LYS A 171 -8.91 -19.13 13.83
N HIS A 172 -8.12 -19.27 12.77
CA HIS A 172 -8.14 -20.46 11.90
C HIS A 172 -7.86 -21.76 12.67
N TYR A 173 -6.92 -21.72 13.62
CA TYR A 173 -6.59 -22.86 14.48
C TYR A 173 -7.47 -22.97 15.75
N GLY A 174 -8.51 -22.13 15.88
CA GLY A 174 -9.45 -22.17 17.01
C GLY A 174 -8.91 -21.56 18.31
N MET A 175 -7.93 -20.66 18.22
CA MET A 175 -7.37 -19.92 19.34
C MET A 175 -7.78 -18.45 19.31
N MET A 176 -7.71 -17.79 20.47
CA MET A 176 -8.02 -16.36 20.59
C MET A 176 -6.82 -15.58 21.11
N LEU A 177 -6.61 -14.37 20.59
CA LEU A 177 -5.60 -13.47 21.12
C LEU A 177 -6.23 -12.51 22.14
N ARG A 178 -5.94 -12.72 23.43
CA ARG A 178 -6.53 -11.93 24.53
C ARG A 178 -5.53 -10.95 25.14
N GLY A 179 -6.01 -10.09 26.03
CA GLY A 179 -5.19 -9.10 26.73
C GLY A 179 -4.83 -7.90 25.87
N LYS A 180 -4.03 -7.01 26.46
CA LYS A 180 -3.55 -5.79 25.81
C LYS A 180 -2.65 -6.16 24.63
N LYS A 181 -2.82 -5.44 23.51
CA LYS A 181 -2.06 -5.63 22.28
C LYS A 181 -1.31 -4.34 21.96
N PHE A 182 -0.16 -4.46 21.33
CA PHE A 182 0.62 -3.34 20.84
C PHE A 182 1.16 -3.69 19.45
N ASP A 183 0.76 -2.94 18.44
CA ASP A 183 1.31 -3.07 17.09
C ASP A 183 2.34 -1.96 16.84
N PRO A 184 3.65 -2.28 16.75
CA PRO A 184 4.70 -1.28 16.55
C PRO A 184 4.57 -0.55 15.21
N ILE A 185 3.96 -1.18 14.19
CA ILE A 185 3.74 -0.56 12.86
C ILE A 185 2.69 0.55 12.98
N ILE A 186 1.58 0.27 13.68
CA ILE A 186 0.53 1.26 13.94
C ILE A 186 1.05 2.38 14.85
N ALA A 187 1.82 2.04 15.88
CA ALA A 187 2.42 3.01 16.78
C ALA A 187 3.33 3.99 16.03
N HIS A 188 4.24 3.47 15.20
CA HIS A 188 5.11 4.29 14.37
C HIS A 188 4.32 5.14 13.36
N TYR A 189 3.27 4.58 12.76
CA TYR A 189 2.37 5.30 11.85
C TYR A 189 1.68 6.50 12.48
N LEU A 190 1.22 6.39 13.74
CA LEU A 190 0.63 7.53 14.42
C LEU A 190 1.64 8.66 14.69
N LEU A 191 2.92 8.32 14.87
CA LEU A 191 3.98 9.29 15.13
C LEU A 191 4.35 10.09 13.87
N ASP A 192 4.51 9.42 12.73
CA ASP A 192 4.82 10.07 11.45
C ASP A 192 4.28 9.30 10.23
N PRO A 193 3.04 9.59 9.79
CA PRO A 193 2.37 8.86 8.71
C PRO A 193 3.04 8.91 7.32
N ASP A 194 4.02 9.80 7.11
CA ASP A 194 4.69 9.98 5.82
C ASP A 194 5.94 9.09 5.67
N LEU A 195 6.38 8.44 6.75
CA LEU A 195 7.52 7.52 6.75
C LEU A 195 7.12 6.11 6.27
N PRO A 196 8.08 5.29 5.82
CA PRO A 196 7.81 3.86 5.65
C PRO A 196 7.65 3.18 7.03
N HIS A 197 6.67 2.27 7.13
CA HIS A 197 6.25 1.66 8.39
C HIS A 197 6.52 0.14 8.48
N ASN A 198 7.58 -0.37 7.86
CA ASN A 198 8.00 -1.76 8.05
C ASN A 198 8.97 -1.89 9.24
N ILE A 199 9.12 -3.11 9.78
CA ILE A 199 9.94 -3.35 10.97
C ILE A 199 11.40 -3.01 10.71
N GLU A 200 11.88 -3.18 9.49
CA GLU A 200 13.25 -2.91 9.06
C GLU A 200 13.58 -1.42 9.20
N ASP A 201 12.73 -0.56 8.67
CA ASP A 201 12.89 0.89 8.71
C ASP A 201 12.69 1.45 10.13
N ILE A 202 11.74 0.89 10.89
CA ILE A 202 11.51 1.28 12.29
C ILE A 202 12.72 0.89 13.16
N SER A 203 13.25 -0.32 12.98
CA SER A 203 14.41 -0.80 13.75
C SER A 203 15.68 -0.01 13.40
N LEU A 204 15.86 0.33 12.12
CA LEU A 204 16.99 1.16 11.70
C LEU A 204 16.91 2.57 12.30
N SER A 205 15.73 3.19 12.29
CA SER A 205 15.55 4.55 12.78
C SER A 205 15.64 4.68 14.30
N LEU A 206 15.04 3.76 15.06
CA LEU A 206 14.96 3.85 16.52
C LEU A 206 16.05 3.08 17.26
N LEU A 207 16.48 1.93 16.73
CA LEU A 207 17.47 1.06 17.39
C LEU A 207 18.86 1.14 16.74
N GLN A 208 19.00 1.84 15.60
CA GLN A 208 20.21 1.85 14.78
C GLN A 208 20.65 0.43 14.36
N HIS A 209 19.68 -0.49 14.27
CA HIS A 209 19.91 -1.89 13.96
C HIS A 209 19.61 -2.18 12.49
N HIS A 210 20.58 -2.78 11.80
CA HIS A 210 20.39 -3.25 10.43
C HIS A 210 19.85 -4.67 10.44
N VAL A 211 18.58 -4.81 10.06
CA VAL A 211 17.86 -6.10 10.05
C VAL A 211 18.43 -7.05 8.99
N LEU A 212 18.37 -8.34 9.26
CA LEU A 212 18.65 -9.39 8.29
C LEU A 212 17.59 -9.37 7.17
N TYR A 213 18.04 -9.15 5.95
CA TYR A 213 17.24 -9.27 4.74
C TYR A 213 17.25 -10.72 4.24
N ARG A 214 16.09 -11.22 3.79
CA ARG A 214 16.03 -12.49 3.05
C ARG A 214 16.80 -12.31 1.73
N LYS A 215 17.90 -13.06 1.55
CA LYS A 215 18.65 -13.04 0.28
C LYS A 215 17.78 -13.63 -0.82
N SER A 216 17.33 -12.81 -1.76
CA SER A 216 16.69 -13.29 -2.98
C SER A 216 17.67 -14.18 -3.75
N THR A 217 17.31 -15.44 -3.98
CA THR A 217 18.07 -16.39 -4.81
C THR A 217 17.95 -16.08 -6.31
N SER A 218 17.26 -15.01 -6.72
CA SER A 218 17.11 -14.58 -8.11
C SER A 218 17.57 -13.14 -8.33
N PRO A 219 18.61 -12.89 -9.16
CA PRO A 219 19.14 -11.54 -9.40
C PRO A 219 18.17 -10.59 -10.14
N GLU A 220 16.98 -11.04 -10.52
CA GLU A 220 16.01 -10.25 -11.31
C GLU A 220 14.74 -9.81 -10.54
N LYS A 221 14.56 -10.18 -9.27
CA LYS A 221 13.39 -9.75 -8.47
C LYS A 221 13.83 -9.01 -7.21
N LYS A 222 13.57 -7.70 -7.19
CA LYS A 222 13.65 -6.80 -6.02
C LYS A 222 12.37 -6.83 -5.16
N GLU A 223 11.60 -7.91 -5.23
CA GLU A 223 10.40 -8.09 -4.41
C GLU A 223 10.69 -9.13 -3.34
N GLU A 224 10.11 -8.92 -2.16
CA GLU A 224 10.06 -9.88 -1.05
C GLU A 224 9.65 -11.24 -1.60
N THR A 225 10.55 -12.22 -1.54
CA THR A 225 10.22 -13.58 -1.95
C THR A 225 9.37 -14.24 -0.87
N PRO A 226 8.25 -14.88 -1.24
CA PRO A 226 7.46 -15.68 -0.31
C PRO A 226 8.34 -16.72 0.40
N PHE A 227 7.97 -17.07 1.63
CA PHE A 227 8.54 -18.21 2.36
C PHE A 227 8.55 -19.45 1.45
N THR A 228 9.73 -19.99 1.16
CA THR A 228 9.85 -21.33 0.57
C THR A 228 10.38 -22.27 1.64
N ALA A 229 9.71 -23.41 1.80
CA ALA A 229 10.15 -24.47 2.72
C ALA A 229 11.52 -25.08 2.34
N GLU A 230 12.11 -24.64 1.22
CA GLU A 230 13.42 -25.03 0.70
C GLU A 230 14.57 -24.17 1.26
N GLU A 231 14.28 -23.09 2.00
CA GLU A 231 15.30 -22.28 2.68
C GLU A 231 15.83 -22.98 3.95
N ASP A 232 17.10 -22.72 4.28
CA ASP A 232 17.79 -23.24 5.46
C ASP A 232 16.98 -22.92 6.74
N MET A 233 16.66 -23.95 7.54
CA MET A 233 15.90 -23.81 8.79
C MET A 233 16.57 -22.81 9.73
N GLU A 234 17.91 -22.76 9.75
CA GLU A 234 18.66 -21.81 10.55
C GLU A 234 18.47 -20.37 10.07
N MET A 235 18.44 -20.15 8.74
CA MET A 235 18.19 -18.83 8.16
C MET A 235 16.77 -18.33 8.47
N ASN A 236 15.77 -19.20 8.29
CA ASN A 236 14.37 -18.87 8.62
C ASN A 236 14.19 -18.59 10.12
N SER A 237 14.80 -19.41 10.97
CA SER A 237 14.81 -19.19 12.42
C SER A 237 15.40 -17.83 12.77
N ASN A 238 16.57 -17.49 12.25
CA ASN A 238 17.24 -16.22 12.52
C ASN A 238 16.41 -15.02 12.02
N TYR A 239 15.87 -15.12 10.81
CA TYR A 239 15.04 -14.07 10.20
C TYR A 239 13.76 -13.78 11.02
N SER A 240 13.04 -14.83 11.39
CA SER A 240 11.78 -14.76 12.13
C SER A 240 12.03 -14.35 13.60
N SER A 241 13.08 -14.90 14.21
CA SER A 241 13.42 -14.62 15.61
C SER A 241 13.89 -13.18 15.82
N GLU A 242 14.73 -12.66 14.91
CA GLU A 242 15.20 -11.28 14.97
C GLU A 242 14.03 -10.30 14.95
N ARG A 243 13.01 -10.53 14.12
CA ARG A 243 11.83 -9.65 14.06
C ARG A 243 10.99 -9.71 15.32
N ALA A 244 10.85 -10.88 15.94
CA ALA A 244 10.19 -10.99 17.24
C ALA A 244 10.96 -10.22 18.33
N ASP A 245 12.29 -10.34 18.37
CA ASP A 245 13.16 -9.62 19.33
C ASP A 245 13.12 -8.10 19.10
N LEU A 246 13.32 -7.65 17.86
CA LEU A 246 13.26 -6.23 17.51
C LEU A 246 11.90 -5.64 17.87
N SER A 247 10.80 -6.33 17.58
CA SER A 247 9.46 -5.88 17.95
C SER A 247 9.30 -5.77 19.48
N PHE A 248 9.91 -6.68 20.24
CA PHE A 248 9.93 -6.59 21.71
C PHE A 248 10.69 -5.33 22.19
N GLN A 249 11.85 -5.06 21.61
CA GLN A 249 12.70 -3.91 21.94
C GLN A 249 12.06 -2.58 21.55
N LEU A 250 11.32 -2.55 20.43
CA LEU A 250 10.64 -1.36 19.92
C LEU A 250 9.48 -0.86 20.80
N TYR A 251 8.95 -1.70 21.69
CA TYR A 251 7.80 -1.34 22.51
C TYR A 251 8.05 -0.12 23.41
N GLU A 252 9.13 -0.12 24.20
CA GLU A 252 9.42 0.98 25.14
C GLU A 252 9.63 2.33 24.42
N PRO A 253 10.52 2.46 23.41
CA PRO A 253 10.73 3.74 22.75
C PRO A 253 9.48 4.24 22.02
N LEU A 254 8.73 3.37 21.36
CA LEU A 254 7.49 3.78 20.68
C LEU A 254 6.40 4.20 21.67
N MET A 255 6.24 3.48 22.78
CA MET A 255 5.28 3.86 23.82
C MET A 255 5.64 5.20 24.47
N GLU A 256 6.92 5.43 24.76
CA GLU A 256 7.38 6.69 25.32
C GLU A 256 7.06 7.87 24.38
N GLU A 257 7.31 7.71 23.08
CA GLU A 257 7.01 8.75 22.08
C GLU A 257 5.50 8.96 21.87
N LEU A 258 4.69 7.90 21.92
CA LEU A 258 3.22 8.01 21.88
C LEU A 258 2.68 8.78 23.08
N GLU A 259 3.23 8.55 24.28
CA GLU A 259 2.85 9.27 25.49
C GLU A 259 3.27 10.75 25.43
N LYS A 260 4.52 11.03 25.03
CA LYS A 260 5.01 12.41 24.83
C LYS A 260 4.17 13.18 23.83
N SER A 261 3.72 12.51 22.77
CA SER A 261 2.91 13.11 21.70
C SER A 261 1.40 13.14 22.02
N SER A 262 0.97 12.66 23.19
CA SER A 262 -0.44 12.54 23.57
C SER A 262 -1.28 11.69 22.61
N LEU A 263 -0.66 10.70 21.96
CA LEU A 263 -1.29 9.79 21.00
C LEU A 263 -1.64 8.43 21.60
N ALA A 264 -1.19 8.13 22.82
CA ALA A 264 -1.46 6.86 23.50
C ALA A 264 -2.97 6.58 23.66
N GLU A 265 -3.79 7.60 23.91
CA GLU A 265 -5.26 7.44 23.97
C GLU A 265 -5.84 7.06 22.62
N LEU A 266 -5.49 7.77 21.54
CA LEU A 266 -5.91 7.45 20.17
C LEU A 266 -5.51 6.01 19.80
N PHE A 267 -4.27 5.63 20.11
CA PHE A 267 -3.75 4.29 19.85
C PHE A 267 -4.58 3.19 20.54
N TYR A 268 -4.84 3.31 21.84
CA TYR A 268 -5.51 2.26 22.60
C TYR A 268 -7.03 2.29 22.53
N THR A 269 -7.66 3.43 22.24
CA THR A 269 -9.12 3.56 22.21
C THR A 269 -9.71 3.42 20.82
N ILE A 270 -8.93 3.73 19.77
CA ILE A 270 -9.39 3.68 18.38
C ILE A 270 -8.60 2.64 17.59
N GLU A 271 -7.28 2.82 17.43
CA GLU A 271 -6.51 2.02 16.45
C GLU A 271 -6.37 0.54 16.80
N MET A 272 -6.00 0.22 18.05
CA MET A 272 -5.82 -1.17 18.47
C MET A 272 -7.15 -1.95 18.56
N PRO A 273 -8.26 -1.40 19.09
CA PRO A 273 -9.56 -2.05 19.01
C PRO A 273 -10.05 -2.24 17.57
N LEU A 274 -9.75 -1.29 16.68
CA LEU A 274 -10.10 -1.38 15.27
C LEU A 274 -9.42 -2.58 14.58
N CYS A 275 -8.23 -3.01 15.02
CA CYS A 275 -7.60 -4.21 14.48
C CYS A 275 -8.48 -5.47 14.61
N GLU A 276 -9.17 -5.66 15.73
CA GLU A 276 -10.04 -6.82 15.94
C GLU A 276 -11.26 -6.77 15.02
N VAL A 277 -11.88 -5.59 14.90
CA VAL A 277 -13.02 -5.37 14.01
C VAL A 277 -12.62 -5.60 12.54
N LEU A 278 -11.48 -5.05 12.12
CA LEU A 278 -10.99 -5.23 10.75
C LEU A 278 -10.61 -6.69 10.49
N ALA A 279 -9.94 -7.37 11.43
CA ALA A 279 -9.64 -8.79 11.28
C ALA A 279 -10.93 -9.61 11.10
N GLU A 280 -11.99 -9.32 11.86
CA GLU A 280 -13.28 -9.98 11.70
C GLU A 280 -13.97 -9.65 10.36
N MET A 281 -13.95 -8.39 9.93
CA MET A 281 -14.47 -7.99 8.62
C MET A 281 -13.75 -8.71 7.47
N GLU A 282 -12.43 -8.82 7.57
CA GLU A 282 -11.61 -9.58 6.63
C GLU A 282 -11.94 -11.06 6.68
N TRP A 283 -12.12 -11.64 7.87
CA TRP A 283 -12.47 -13.04 8.05
C TRP A 283 -13.85 -13.40 7.48
N ASN A 284 -14.82 -12.50 7.56
CA ASN A 284 -16.18 -12.75 7.07
C ASN A 284 -16.25 -12.65 5.54
N GLY A 285 -15.63 -11.63 4.98
CA GLY A 285 -15.67 -11.42 3.54
C GLY A 285 -16.99 -10.94 2.97
N VAL A 286 -17.07 -10.97 1.65
CA VAL A 286 -18.29 -10.65 0.89
C VAL A 286 -18.51 -11.65 -0.24
N ARG A 287 -19.76 -12.09 -0.40
CA ARG A 287 -20.17 -12.99 -1.47
C ARG A 287 -20.41 -12.24 -2.77
N ILE A 288 -20.11 -12.91 -3.89
CA ILE A 288 -20.38 -12.39 -5.23
C ILE A 288 -21.18 -13.38 -6.08
N ASP A 289 -22.02 -12.84 -6.97
CA ASP A 289 -22.71 -13.60 -8.01
C ASP A 289 -21.80 -13.79 -9.22
N LYS A 290 -21.09 -14.93 -9.24
CA LYS A 290 -20.25 -15.33 -10.37
C LYS A 290 -21.05 -15.48 -11.68
N GLY A 291 -22.31 -15.89 -11.60
CA GLY A 291 -23.17 -16.09 -12.77
C GLY A 291 -23.50 -14.74 -13.44
N ASN A 292 -23.92 -13.77 -12.63
CA ASN A 292 -24.16 -12.40 -13.10
C ASN A 292 -22.89 -11.78 -13.72
N LEU A 293 -21.73 -11.93 -13.07
CA LEU A 293 -20.46 -11.42 -13.61
C LEU A 293 -20.09 -12.04 -14.98
N ASN A 294 -20.31 -13.34 -15.17
CA ASN A 294 -20.05 -13.99 -16.46
C ASN A 294 -20.98 -13.50 -17.57
N ASN A 295 -22.25 -13.24 -17.26
CA ASN A 295 -23.21 -12.65 -18.19
C ASN A 295 -22.80 -11.22 -18.58
N LEU A 296 -22.50 -10.39 -17.57
CA LEU A 296 -22.00 -9.03 -17.76
C LEU A 296 -20.71 -8.99 -18.60
N SER A 297 -19.79 -9.93 -18.37
CA SER A 297 -18.57 -10.06 -19.18
C SER A 297 -18.91 -10.23 -20.65
N SER A 298 -19.87 -11.10 -20.97
CA SER A 298 -20.27 -11.41 -22.34
C SER A 298 -20.93 -10.21 -23.03
N GLU A 299 -21.86 -9.54 -22.33
CA GLU A 299 -22.54 -8.34 -22.82
C GLU A 299 -21.57 -7.20 -23.11
N MET A 300 -20.65 -6.95 -22.17
CA MET A 300 -19.66 -5.88 -22.31
C MET A 300 -18.63 -6.15 -23.40
N SER A 301 -18.22 -7.41 -23.61
CA SER A 301 -17.35 -7.76 -24.74
C SER A 301 -18.02 -7.43 -26.07
N VAL A 302 -19.30 -7.78 -26.24
CA VAL A 302 -20.06 -7.45 -27.47
C VAL A 302 -20.18 -5.94 -27.66
N GLU A 303 -20.44 -5.18 -26.60
CA GLU A 303 -20.53 -3.72 -26.68
C GLU A 303 -19.17 -3.08 -26.99
N MET A 304 -18.08 -3.59 -26.41
CA MET A 304 -16.72 -3.16 -26.72
C MET A 304 -16.37 -3.37 -28.20
N ASP A 305 -16.75 -4.51 -28.78
CA ASP A 305 -16.49 -4.81 -30.19
C ASP A 305 -17.26 -3.85 -31.10
N ARG A 306 -18.54 -3.59 -30.80
CA ARG A 306 -19.35 -2.59 -31.53
C ARG A 306 -18.77 -1.18 -31.44
N LEU A 307 -18.31 -0.78 -30.25
CA LEU A 307 -17.65 0.51 -30.07
C LEU A 307 -16.34 0.56 -30.86
N ALA A 308 -15.57 -0.52 -30.88
CA ALA A 308 -14.32 -0.58 -31.62
C ALA A 308 -14.52 -0.43 -33.12
N GLU A 309 -15.49 -1.14 -33.69
CA GLU A 309 -15.89 -1.00 -35.10
C GLU A 309 -16.30 0.44 -35.40
N SER A 310 -17.20 1.00 -34.60
CA SER A 310 -17.69 2.38 -34.77
C SER A 310 -16.57 3.43 -34.66
N ILE A 311 -15.60 3.24 -33.76
CA ILE A 311 -14.45 4.15 -33.62
C ILE A 311 -13.55 4.09 -34.86
N CYS A 312 -13.26 2.89 -35.37
CA CYS A 312 -12.45 2.71 -36.57
C CYS A 312 -13.14 3.28 -37.82
N GLU A 313 -14.45 3.11 -37.95
CA GLU A 313 -15.26 3.71 -39.01
C GLU A 313 -15.21 5.24 -38.99
N ILE A 314 -15.44 5.85 -37.81
CA ILE A 314 -15.39 7.31 -37.65
C ILE A 314 -13.98 7.86 -37.89
N ALA A 315 -12.95 7.11 -37.50
CA ALA A 315 -11.56 7.48 -37.76
C ALA A 315 -11.15 7.31 -39.24
N GLY A 316 -11.92 6.55 -40.03
CA GLY A 316 -11.59 6.17 -41.40
C GLY A 316 -10.26 5.40 -41.51
N THR A 317 -9.88 4.67 -40.46
CA THR A 317 -8.70 3.79 -40.43
C THR A 317 -8.82 2.81 -39.28
N ASN A 318 -8.31 1.60 -39.48
CA ASN A 318 -8.15 0.64 -38.39
C ASN A 318 -6.92 1.02 -37.57
N PHE A 319 -7.06 0.96 -36.24
CA PHE A 319 -5.97 1.16 -35.30
C PHE A 319 -6.31 0.48 -33.96
N ASN A 320 -5.30 0.24 -33.14
CA ASN A 320 -5.47 -0.30 -31.81
C ASN A 320 -5.92 0.79 -30.83
N ILE A 321 -7.22 0.78 -30.49
CA ILE A 321 -7.86 1.73 -29.56
C ILE A 321 -7.27 1.62 -28.14
N ASN A 322 -6.64 0.49 -27.81
CA ASN A 322 -5.94 0.30 -26.54
C ASN A 322 -4.60 1.02 -26.48
N SER A 323 -4.03 1.40 -27.62
CA SER A 323 -2.76 2.11 -27.69
C SER A 323 -3.00 3.62 -27.56
N THR A 324 -2.61 4.19 -26.42
CA THR A 324 -2.68 5.64 -26.17
C THR A 324 -1.92 6.44 -27.24
N LYS A 325 -0.84 5.87 -27.78
CA LYS A 325 -0.07 6.42 -28.89
C LYS A 325 -0.91 6.52 -30.16
N GLN A 326 -1.51 5.41 -30.61
CA GLN A 326 -2.29 5.39 -31.85
C GLN A 326 -3.58 6.20 -31.74
N VAL A 327 -4.24 6.18 -30.57
CA VAL A 327 -5.37 7.07 -30.28
C VAL A 327 -4.94 8.54 -30.41
N GLY A 328 -3.77 8.90 -29.88
CA GLY A 328 -3.22 10.26 -29.99
C GLY A 328 -2.98 10.69 -31.42
N GLU A 329 -2.33 9.83 -32.22
CA GLU A 329 -2.07 10.06 -33.65
C GLU A 329 -3.38 10.28 -34.44
N VAL A 330 -4.41 9.45 -34.21
CA VAL A 330 -5.71 9.58 -34.87
C VAL A 330 -6.41 10.88 -34.47
N LEU A 331 -6.51 11.19 -33.18
CA LEU A 331 -7.25 12.35 -32.70
C LEU A 331 -6.58 13.69 -33.03
N LEU A 332 -5.25 13.75 -33.02
CA LEU A 332 -4.52 15.01 -33.01
C LEU A 332 -3.72 15.25 -34.29
N GLU A 333 -3.28 14.21 -35.00
CA GLU A 333 -2.62 14.37 -36.30
C GLU A 333 -3.59 14.22 -37.47
N LYS A 334 -4.41 13.16 -37.44
CA LYS A 334 -5.36 12.87 -38.54
C LYS A 334 -6.62 13.71 -38.48
N LEU A 335 -7.29 13.76 -37.31
CA LEU A 335 -8.54 14.51 -37.12
C LEU A 335 -8.31 15.96 -36.67
N GLN A 336 -7.08 16.31 -36.27
CA GLN A 336 -6.67 17.68 -35.92
C GLN A 336 -7.61 18.39 -34.93
N LEU A 337 -8.10 17.67 -33.90
CA LEU A 337 -9.09 18.21 -32.94
C LEU A 337 -8.55 19.33 -32.03
N VAL A 338 -7.23 19.53 -32.02
CA VAL A 338 -6.53 20.56 -31.23
C VAL A 338 -5.46 21.19 -32.09
N GLU A 339 -5.41 22.52 -32.15
CA GLU A 339 -4.41 23.26 -32.94
C GLU A 339 -2.98 23.12 -32.40
N LYS A 340 -2.82 22.98 -31.07
CA LYS A 340 -1.54 22.81 -30.38
C LYS A 340 -1.60 21.68 -29.36
N PRO A 341 -1.50 20.41 -29.79
CA PRO A 341 -1.56 19.27 -28.89
C PRO A 341 -0.29 19.19 -28.01
N SER A 342 -0.47 19.01 -26.70
CA SER A 342 0.65 18.76 -25.78
C SER A 342 1.16 17.32 -25.93
N LYS A 343 2.49 17.16 -25.85
CA LYS A 343 3.15 15.85 -25.81
C LYS A 343 3.70 15.59 -24.41
N THR A 344 3.72 14.32 -24.01
CA THR A 344 4.37 13.85 -22.79
C THR A 344 5.89 13.95 -22.92
N LYS A 345 6.61 13.76 -21.79
CA LYS A 345 8.09 13.64 -21.78
C LYS A 345 8.61 12.54 -22.72
N THR A 346 7.77 11.56 -23.05
CA THR A 346 8.05 10.46 -24.00
C THR A 346 7.64 10.75 -25.44
N HIS A 347 7.34 12.01 -25.78
CA HIS A 347 6.93 12.48 -27.11
C HIS A 347 5.62 11.89 -27.66
N HIS A 348 4.78 11.28 -26.81
CA HIS A 348 3.43 10.83 -27.18
C HIS A 348 2.39 11.89 -26.84
N TYR A 349 1.29 11.93 -27.59
CA TYR A 349 0.21 12.84 -27.25
C TYR A 349 -0.50 12.45 -25.96
N GLN A 350 -0.88 13.45 -25.16
CA GLN A 350 -1.69 13.22 -23.96
C GLN A 350 -3.11 12.85 -24.35
N THR A 351 -3.52 11.64 -23.99
CA THR A 351 -4.89 11.15 -24.17
C THR A 351 -5.46 10.62 -22.86
N ASN A 352 -5.17 11.24 -21.71
CA ASN A 352 -5.80 10.83 -20.45
C ASN A 352 -7.30 11.20 -20.42
N GLU A 353 -8.05 10.64 -19.48
CA GLU A 353 -9.49 10.86 -19.36
C GLU A 353 -9.84 12.36 -19.27
N GLU A 354 -9.08 13.13 -18.47
CA GLU A 354 -9.28 14.59 -18.34
C GLU A 354 -9.11 15.35 -19.67
N THR A 355 -8.09 15.00 -20.46
CA THR A 355 -7.85 15.64 -21.77
C THR A 355 -8.96 15.28 -22.75
N LEU A 356 -9.38 14.02 -22.77
CA LEU A 356 -10.47 13.57 -23.63
C LEU A 356 -11.82 14.22 -23.24
N GLU A 357 -12.08 14.43 -21.95
CA GLU A 357 -13.31 15.09 -21.48
C GLU A 357 -13.42 16.54 -21.98
N LYS A 358 -12.30 17.26 -22.03
CA LYS A 358 -12.23 18.60 -22.65
C LYS A 358 -12.50 18.59 -24.15
N LEU A 359 -12.27 17.46 -24.82
CA LEU A 359 -12.48 17.28 -26.25
C LEU A 359 -13.82 16.61 -26.59
N ARG A 360 -14.60 16.20 -25.58
CA ARG A 360 -15.84 15.41 -25.74
C ARG A 360 -16.81 16.03 -26.73
N PHE A 361 -16.99 17.35 -26.68
CA PHE A 361 -17.91 18.09 -27.54
C PHE A 361 -17.33 18.46 -28.92
N LYS A 362 -16.02 18.25 -29.15
CA LYS A 362 -15.39 18.60 -30.41
C LYS A 362 -15.63 17.56 -31.50
N HIS A 363 -15.74 16.28 -31.14
CA HIS A 363 -15.94 15.21 -32.12
C HIS A 363 -16.57 13.96 -31.47
N PRO A 364 -17.54 13.31 -32.13
CA PRO A 364 -18.25 12.13 -31.59
C PRO A 364 -17.32 10.93 -31.30
N ILE A 365 -16.17 10.85 -31.98
CA ILE A 365 -15.18 9.79 -31.72
C ILE A 365 -14.66 9.81 -30.27
N VAL A 366 -14.59 11.00 -29.66
CA VAL A 366 -14.00 11.18 -28.33
C VAL A 366 -14.89 10.53 -27.28
N GLU A 367 -16.20 10.76 -27.35
CA GLU A 367 -17.18 10.12 -26.46
C GLU A 367 -17.14 8.59 -26.58
N LYS A 368 -17.05 8.05 -27.79
CA LYS A 368 -16.94 6.60 -28.01
C LYS A 368 -15.64 6.01 -27.44
N ILE A 369 -14.51 6.70 -27.58
CA ILE A 369 -13.23 6.27 -26.99
C ILE A 369 -13.32 6.26 -25.46
N LEU A 370 -13.96 7.26 -24.87
CA LEU A 370 -14.19 7.34 -23.42
C LEU A 370 -15.07 6.20 -22.93
N GLN A 371 -16.16 5.90 -23.63
CA GLN A 371 -17.02 4.75 -23.35
C GLN A 371 -16.24 3.44 -23.45
N TYR A 372 -15.50 3.22 -24.53
CA TYR A 372 -14.69 2.02 -24.74
C TYR A 372 -13.68 1.79 -23.61
N ARG A 373 -12.94 2.84 -23.21
CA ARG A 373 -11.97 2.76 -22.11
C ARG A 373 -12.65 2.52 -20.76
N GLY A 374 -13.81 3.11 -20.54
CA GLY A 374 -14.64 2.89 -19.36
C GLY A 374 -15.04 1.42 -19.23
N ILE A 375 -15.64 0.85 -20.27
CA ILE A 375 -16.04 -0.57 -20.29
C ILE A 375 -14.82 -1.49 -20.14
N LYS A 376 -13.73 -1.20 -20.87
CA LYS A 376 -12.49 -2.00 -20.75
C LYS A 376 -11.97 -2.06 -19.33
N LYS A 377 -11.88 -0.91 -18.65
CA LYS A 377 -11.42 -0.84 -17.26
C LYS A 377 -12.34 -1.63 -16.34
N LEU A 378 -13.66 -1.53 -16.56
CA LEU A 378 -14.67 -2.27 -15.81
C LEU A 378 -14.47 -3.79 -15.96
N LEU A 379 -14.29 -4.24 -17.21
CA LEU A 379 -14.12 -5.63 -17.58
C LEU A 379 -12.84 -6.22 -16.98
N SER A 380 -11.69 -5.58 -17.21
CA SER A 380 -10.39 -6.12 -16.80
C SER A 380 -10.13 -6.02 -15.30
N THR A 381 -10.56 -4.93 -14.66
CA THR A 381 -10.21 -4.64 -13.26
C THR A 381 -11.17 -5.32 -12.29
N TYR A 382 -12.43 -5.50 -12.69
CA TYR A 382 -13.49 -5.97 -11.80
C TYR A 382 -14.14 -7.24 -12.31
N ILE A 383 -14.77 -7.21 -13.47
CA ILE A 383 -15.65 -8.31 -13.91
C ILE A 383 -14.89 -9.62 -14.12
N LEU A 384 -13.72 -9.57 -14.76
CA LEU A 384 -12.88 -10.75 -14.97
C LEU A 384 -11.99 -11.07 -13.77
N ALA A 385 -11.64 -10.07 -12.95
CA ALA A 385 -10.70 -10.25 -11.84
C ALA A 385 -11.39 -10.80 -10.58
N LEU A 386 -12.55 -10.24 -10.19
CA LEU A 386 -13.24 -10.58 -8.94
C LEU A 386 -13.56 -12.09 -8.81
N PRO A 387 -14.03 -12.81 -9.85
CA PRO A 387 -14.27 -14.25 -9.75
C PRO A 387 -13.04 -15.07 -9.37
N ASN A 388 -11.84 -14.64 -9.80
CA ASN A 388 -10.57 -15.30 -9.52
C ASN A 388 -10.04 -15.00 -8.12
N LEU A 389 -10.60 -13.99 -7.44
CA LEU A 389 -10.27 -13.63 -6.06
C LEU A 389 -11.20 -14.29 -5.04
N VAL A 390 -12.14 -15.11 -5.50
CA VAL A 390 -13.03 -15.85 -4.61
C VAL A 390 -12.25 -17.02 -4.01
N SER A 391 -12.20 -17.05 -2.69
CA SER A 391 -11.58 -18.17 -1.99
C SER A 391 -12.31 -19.48 -2.31
N PRO A 392 -11.61 -20.55 -2.71
CA PRO A 392 -12.19 -21.88 -2.87
C PRO A 392 -12.70 -22.46 -1.55
N ILE A 393 -12.17 -22.02 -0.40
CA ILE A 393 -12.54 -22.56 0.92
C ILE A 393 -13.87 -22.00 1.40
N SER A 394 -14.01 -20.67 1.46
CA SER A 394 -15.25 -20.07 1.97
C SER A 394 -16.17 -19.48 0.90
N GLY A 395 -15.75 -19.40 -0.36
CA GLY A 395 -16.62 -18.93 -1.46
C GLY A 395 -16.89 -17.42 -1.48
N HIS A 396 -16.17 -16.62 -0.69
CA HIS A 396 -16.31 -15.17 -0.63
C HIS A 396 -15.08 -14.48 -1.26
N ILE A 397 -15.07 -13.14 -1.30
CA ILE A 397 -13.90 -12.27 -1.53
C ILE A 397 -13.50 -11.58 -0.21
N HIS A 398 -12.20 -11.56 0.12
CA HIS A 398 -11.67 -11.05 1.39
C HIS A 398 -10.64 -10.02 0.99
N THR A 399 -11.02 -8.76 1.13
CA THR A 399 -10.08 -7.64 0.96
C THR A 399 -9.17 -7.55 2.19
N THR A 400 -8.00 -6.96 2.04
CA THR A 400 -7.17 -6.53 3.16
C THR A 400 -7.36 -5.04 3.37
N PHE A 401 -7.80 -4.64 4.56
CA PHE A 401 -7.87 -3.24 4.99
C PHE A 401 -6.52 -2.81 5.55
N ASN A 402 -5.98 -1.68 5.12
CA ASN A 402 -4.69 -1.20 5.63
C ASN A 402 -4.90 0.11 6.42
N GLN A 403 -4.46 0.10 7.69
CA GLN A 403 -4.52 1.25 8.60
C GLN A 403 -3.37 2.23 8.34
N THR A 404 -2.20 1.75 7.93
CA THR A 404 -0.94 2.51 7.96
C THR A 404 -0.43 2.96 6.59
N ILE A 405 -1.32 3.09 5.59
CA ILE A 405 -0.92 3.47 4.21
C ILE A 405 -1.23 4.93 3.88
N THR A 406 -2.42 5.43 4.23
CA THR A 406 -2.79 6.80 3.83
C THR A 406 -2.29 7.78 4.88
N SER A 407 -1.66 8.89 4.52
CA SER A 407 -1.23 9.89 5.52
C SER A 407 -2.40 10.58 6.24
N THR A 408 -3.62 10.48 5.68
CA THR A 408 -4.82 11.10 6.23
C THR A 408 -5.51 10.31 7.37
N GLY A 409 -5.01 9.12 7.71
CA GLY A 409 -5.68 8.24 8.68
C GLY A 409 -6.85 7.42 8.11
N ARG A 410 -7.15 7.53 6.81
CA ARG A 410 -8.18 6.71 6.18
C ARG A 410 -7.68 5.28 5.98
N LEU A 411 -8.57 4.32 6.20
CA LEU A 411 -8.34 2.96 5.73
C LEU A 411 -8.13 2.98 4.22
N SER A 412 -7.23 2.15 3.73
CA SER A 412 -7.18 1.74 2.33
C SER A 412 -7.55 0.27 2.19
N SER A 413 -7.74 -0.21 0.97
CA SER A 413 -8.05 -1.64 0.71
C SER A 413 -7.20 -2.21 -0.42
N SER A 414 -6.78 -3.45 -0.29
CA SER A 414 -6.00 -4.20 -1.28
C SER A 414 -6.55 -5.62 -1.45
N ASN A 415 -6.23 -6.25 -2.58
CA ASN A 415 -6.52 -7.67 -2.87
C ASN A 415 -7.96 -8.16 -2.62
N PRO A 416 -9.01 -7.58 -3.23
CA PRO A 416 -9.00 -6.45 -4.16
C PRO A 416 -9.17 -5.10 -3.46
N ASN A 417 -8.83 -4.02 -4.16
CA ASN A 417 -9.15 -2.67 -3.70
C ASN A 417 -10.64 -2.36 -3.93
N LEU A 418 -11.46 -2.56 -2.90
CA LEU A 418 -12.91 -2.32 -2.93
C LEU A 418 -13.28 -0.84 -2.82
N GLN A 419 -12.37 0.03 -2.39
CA GLN A 419 -12.60 1.47 -2.32
C GLN A 419 -12.61 2.15 -3.70
N ASN A 420 -11.81 1.64 -4.65
CA ASN A 420 -11.62 2.26 -5.96
C ASN A 420 -12.66 1.86 -7.02
N ILE A 421 -13.79 1.25 -6.63
CA ILE A 421 -14.89 0.93 -7.55
C ILE A 421 -15.38 2.23 -8.22
N PRO A 422 -15.56 2.25 -9.56
CA PRO A 422 -15.79 3.48 -10.33
C PRO A 422 -16.88 4.39 -9.76
N VAL A 423 -16.62 5.70 -9.87
CA VAL A 423 -17.51 6.74 -9.34
C VAL A 423 -18.74 6.95 -10.22
N ARG A 424 -18.65 6.70 -11.54
CA ARG A 424 -19.78 6.89 -12.47
C ARG A 424 -20.95 5.98 -12.09
N GLU A 425 -22.14 6.57 -11.92
CA GLU A 425 -23.28 5.94 -11.25
C GLU A 425 -23.72 4.61 -11.90
N GLU A 426 -23.83 4.56 -13.23
CA GLU A 426 -24.29 3.37 -13.94
C GLU A 426 -23.28 2.22 -13.86
N GLN A 427 -21.98 2.50 -14.06
CA GLN A 427 -20.92 1.50 -13.92
C GLN A 427 -20.79 1.00 -12.48
N ARG A 428 -20.99 1.89 -11.51
CA ARG A 428 -21.00 1.55 -10.08
C ARG A 428 -22.14 0.61 -9.75
N LYS A 429 -23.35 0.88 -10.23
CA LYS A 429 -24.53 0.03 -10.03
C LYS A 429 -24.27 -1.39 -10.57
N ILE A 430 -23.68 -1.49 -11.76
CA ILE A 430 -23.37 -2.78 -12.39
C ILE A 430 -22.42 -3.60 -11.50
N ILE A 431 -21.27 -3.05 -11.10
CA ILE A 431 -20.32 -3.79 -10.23
C ILE A 431 -20.95 -4.12 -8.87
N ARG A 432 -21.63 -3.15 -8.24
CA ARG A 432 -22.22 -3.37 -6.91
C ARG A 432 -23.33 -4.42 -6.94
N SER A 433 -24.04 -4.58 -8.07
CA SER A 433 -25.06 -5.62 -8.23
C SER A 433 -24.49 -7.04 -8.24
N ALA A 434 -23.17 -7.19 -8.46
CA ALA A 434 -22.51 -8.48 -8.37
C ALA A 434 -22.21 -8.90 -6.93
N PHE A 435 -22.16 -7.97 -5.98
CA PHE A 435 -22.05 -8.31 -4.56
C PHE A 435 -23.44 -8.65 -4.06
N ILE A 436 -23.56 -9.78 -3.36
CA ILE A 436 -24.84 -10.30 -2.86
C ILE A 436 -24.71 -10.65 -1.38
N PRO A 437 -25.77 -10.46 -0.56
CA PRO A 437 -25.76 -10.89 0.84
C PRO A 437 -25.74 -12.42 0.92
N GLU A 438 -25.55 -12.98 2.10
CA GLU A 438 -25.76 -14.41 2.34
C GLU A 438 -27.22 -14.83 2.13
N GLU A 439 -27.46 -16.13 2.03
CA GLU A 439 -28.82 -16.65 1.92
C GLU A 439 -29.63 -16.35 3.20
N GLY A 440 -30.76 -15.67 3.05
CA GLY A 440 -31.59 -15.21 4.17
C GLY A 440 -31.23 -13.83 4.72
N ASP A 441 -30.12 -13.24 4.27
CA ASP A 441 -29.64 -11.94 4.72
C ASP A 441 -29.95 -10.80 3.74
N LEU A 442 -29.80 -9.57 4.23
CA LEU A 442 -29.94 -8.34 3.44
C LEU A 442 -28.73 -7.44 3.66
N PHE A 443 -28.32 -6.71 2.62
CA PHE A 443 -27.36 -5.64 2.81
C PHE A 443 -28.02 -4.42 3.47
N PHE A 444 -27.36 -3.93 4.52
CA PHE A 444 -27.67 -2.66 5.17
C PHE A 444 -26.50 -1.69 4.95
N SER A 445 -26.80 -0.48 4.49
CA SER A 445 -25.80 0.56 4.25
C SER A 445 -26.08 1.76 5.15
N ALA A 446 -25.08 2.14 5.94
CA ALA A 446 -25.06 3.37 6.72
C ALA A 446 -23.89 4.24 6.22
N ASP A 447 -24.18 5.49 5.86
CA ASP A 447 -23.22 6.44 5.32
C ASP A 447 -23.30 7.78 6.06
N TYR A 448 -22.16 8.35 6.40
CA TYR A 448 -22.12 9.68 7.00
C TYR A 448 -22.28 10.76 5.93
N SER A 449 -23.49 11.30 5.85
CA SER A 449 -23.83 12.35 4.89
C SER A 449 -22.91 13.57 5.03
N GLN A 450 -21.98 13.74 4.08
CA GLN A 450 -21.10 14.90 3.96
C GLN A 450 -20.26 15.17 5.22
N ILE A 451 -19.72 14.11 5.84
CA ILE A 451 -18.98 14.22 7.10
C ILE A 451 -17.84 15.26 7.04
N GLU A 452 -17.10 15.33 5.94
CA GLU A 452 -15.99 16.26 5.76
C GLU A 452 -16.46 17.73 5.81
N LEU A 453 -17.57 18.06 5.13
CA LEU A 453 -18.13 19.42 5.17
C LEU A 453 -18.71 19.75 6.54
N ARG A 454 -19.27 18.77 7.24
CA ARG A 454 -19.77 18.96 8.61
C ARG A 454 -18.63 19.22 9.58
N ILE A 455 -17.51 18.49 9.45
CA ILE A 455 -16.28 18.75 10.21
C ILE A 455 -15.76 20.14 9.88
N MET A 456 -15.73 20.54 8.61
CA MET A 456 -15.32 21.89 8.21
C MET A 456 -16.22 22.98 8.80
N ALA A 457 -17.54 22.79 8.83
CA ALA A 457 -18.47 23.71 9.47
C ALA A 457 -18.20 23.83 10.98
N HIS A 458 -17.91 22.70 11.65
CA HIS A 458 -17.55 22.68 13.06
C HIS A 458 -16.20 23.35 13.33
N LEU A 459 -15.17 23.11 12.52
CA LEU A 459 -13.84 23.70 12.73
C LEU A 459 -13.81 25.20 12.41
N SER A 460 -14.51 25.63 11.36
CA SER A 460 -14.57 27.04 10.95
C SER A 460 -15.54 27.88 11.78
N GLN A 461 -16.53 27.24 12.42
CA GLN A 461 -17.64 27.90 13.11
C GLN A 461 -18.42 28.88 12.21
N ASP A 462 -18.44 28.64 10.89
CA ASP A 462 -19.16 29.52 9.96
C ASP A 462 -20.68 29.48 10.24
N PRO A 463 -21.31 30.62 10.57
CA PRO A 463 -22.73 30.64 10.91
C PRO A 463 -23.64 30.19 9.76
N GLY A 464 -23.23 30.43 8.51
CA GLY A 464 -24.00 30.04 7.33
C GLY A 464 -24.03 28.53 7.15
N MET A 465 -22.86 27.88 7.21
CA MET A 465 -22.74 26.42 7.12
C MET A 465 -23.44 25.73 8.30
N LEU A 466 -23.24 26.22 9.53
CA LEU A 466 -23.91 25.69 10.71
C LEU A 466 -25.43 25.80 10.60
N TYR A 467 -25.93 26.95 10.15
CA TYR A 467 -27.36 27.14 9.89
C TYR A 467 -27.88 26.17 8.83
N ALA A 468 -27.19 26.07 7.70
CA ALA A 468 -27.59 25.20 6.60
C ALA A 468 -27.68 23.73 7.03
N PHE A 469 -26.66 23.21 7.72
CA PHE A 469 -26.66 21.83 8.22
C PHE A 469 -27.72 21.56 9.30
N ASN A 470 -27.96 22.50 10.22
CA ASN A 470 -28.95 22.35 11.28
C ASN A 470 -30.40 22.41 10.75
N HIS A 471 -30.62 23.05 9.61
CA HIS A 471 -31.93 23.16 8.97
C HIS A 471 -32.12 22.17 7.80
N GLY A 472 -31.18 21.23 7.60
CA GLY A 472 -31.27 20.23 6.54
C GLY A 472 -31.22 20.80 5.12
N MET A 473 -30.62 21.99 4.96
CA MET A 473 -30.44 22.62 3.65
C MET A 473 -29.34 21.93 2.84
N ASP A 474 -29.46 21.98 1.52
CA ASP A 474 -28.39 21.56 0.62
C ASP A 474 -27.28 22.62 0.63
N VAL A 475 -26.17 22.30 1.31
CA VAL A 475 -25.04 23.23 1.48
C VAL A 475 -24.36 23.57 0.16
N HIS A 476 -24.34 22.66 -0.82
CA HIS A 476 -23.80 22.96 -2.15
C HIS A 476 -24.70 23.94 -2.90
N ALA A 477 -26.02 23.75 -2.84
CA ALA A 477 -26.96 24.67 -3.45
C ALA A 477 -26.96 26.04 -2.76
N ASP A 478 -26.90 26.09 -1.42
CA ASP A 478 -26.79 27.33 -0.65
C ASP A 478 -25.47 28.08 -0.97
N THR A 479 -24.36 27.36 -1.08
CA THR A 479 -23.07 27.94 -1.45
C THR A 479 -23.10 28.47 -2.89
N ALA A 480 -23.64 27.69 -3.84
CA ALA A 480 -23.78 28.10 -5.23
C ALA A 480 -24.68 29.33 -5.38
N SER A 481 -25.81 29.36 -4.66
CA SER A 481 -26.72 30.51 -4.59
C SER A 481 -25.99 31.78 -4.16
N LYS A 482 -25.14 31.69 -3.12
CA LYS A 482 -24.34 32.83 -2.62
C LYS A 482 -23.25 33.26 -3.60
N ILE A 483 -22.55 32.32 -4.26
CA ILE A 483 -21.48 32.61 -5.23
C ILE A 483 -22.06 33.25 -6.50
N HIS A 484 -23.09 32.62 -7.07
CA HIS A 484 -23.72 33.06 -8.32
C HIS A 484 -24.76 34.19 -8.11
N LYS A 485 -25.09 34.50 -6.85
CA LYS A 485 -26.07 35.52 -6.44
C LYS A 485 -27.45 35.29 -7.07
N VAL A 486 -27.88 34.03 -7.10
CA VAL A 486 -29.21 33.60 -7.57
C VAL A 486 -29.99 32.99 -6.41
N PRO A 487 -31.34 33.04 -6.39
CA PRO A 487 -32.14 32.28 -5.43
C PRO A 487 -31.78 30.79 -5.44
N ILE A 488 -31.92 30.10 -4.30
CA ILE A 488 -31.55 28.68 -4.17
C ILE A 488 -32.34 27.79 -5.14
N GLU A 489 -33.57 28.20 -5.47
CA GLU A 489 -34.47 27.53 -6.41
C GLU A 489 -34.00 27.64 -7.87
N GLU A 490 -33.17 28.64 -8.19
CA GLU A 490 -32.62 28.89 -9.52
C GLU A 490 -31.22 28.29 -9.72
N VAL A 491 -30.65 27.67 -8.68
CA VAL A 491 -29.34 27.02 -8.77
C VAL A 491 -29.42 25.83 -9.70
N THR A 492 -28.69 25.90 -10.81
CA THR A 492 -28.61 24.79 -11.76
C THR A 492 -27.70 23.68 -11.26
N ALA A 493 -27.84 22.48 -11.82
CA ALA A 493 -26.96 21.35 -11.50
C ALA A 493 -25.47 21.61 -11.84
N GLU A 494 -25.20 22.54 -12.75
CA GLU A 494 -23.84 22.96 -13.11
C GLU A 494 -23.30 24.01 -12.14
N MET A 495 -24.13 24.93 -11.63
CA MET A 495 -23.74 25.87 -10.57
C MET A 495 -23.50 25.16 -9.23
N ARG A 496 -24.23 24.06 -8.97
CA ARG A 496 -24.13 23.26 -7.75
C ARG A 496 -22.87 22.40 -7.70
N ARG A 497 -22.34 21.97 -8.85
CA ARG A 497 -21.11 21.17 -8.95
C ARG A 497 -19.89 22.07 -8.92
#